data_AF-E9GQE7-F1
#
_entry.id   AF-E9GQE7-F1
#
_cell.length_a   1.000
_cell.length_b   1.000
_cell.length_c   1.000
_cell.angle_alpha   90.00
_cell.angle_beta   90.00
_cell.angle_gamma   90.00
#
_symmetry.space_group_name_H-M   'P 1'
#
loop_
_entity.id
_entity.type
_entity.pdbx_description
1 polymer ?
#
loop_
_entity_poly.entity_id
_entity_poly.type
_entity_poly.pdbx_seq_one_letter_code
_entity_poly.pdbx_strand_id
1 'polypeptide(L)'
;MFATDMRETNSGRVPIEDIGSEILEQLLHFIYTGNLTTATMESMGAELYIAADKFRIMELKSGSETFMLRHLSPHNCVVLVLHGYPSNLDSHWANCKIRKADNST
;
A
#
# COMPACT_ATOMS: atom_id res chain seq x y z
N MET A 1 -15.96 -9.87 5.07
CA MET A 1 -15.46 -9.88 6.47
C MET A 1 -16.61 -9.99 7.45
N PHE A 2 -17.53 -9.01 7.54
CA PHE A 2 -18.65 -9.04 8.51
C PHE A 2 -20.00 -9.51 7.97
N ALA A 3 -20.09 -9.81 6.67
CA ALA A 3 -21.34 -10.21 6.01
C ALA A 3 -21.65 -11.72 6.11
N THR A 4 -20.73 -12.51 6.68
CA THR A 4 -20.81 -13.96 6.77
C THR A 4 -20.70 -14.39 8.23
N ASP A 5 -21.35 -15.51 8.58
CA ASP A 5 -21.39 -16.08 9.94
C ASP A 5 -20.05 -16.75 10.30
N MET A 6 -19.01 -15.91 10.39
CA MET A 6 -17.64 -16.28 10.74
C MET A 6 -17.31 -15.82 12.16
N ARG A 7 -16.23 -16.35 12.72
CA ARG A 7 -15.82 -16.09 14.11
C ARG A 7 -15.64 -14.60 14.41
N GLU A 8 -15.22 -13.80 13.45
CA GLU A 8 -15.11 -12.34 13.61
C GLU A 8 -16.48 -11.68 13.84
N THR A 9 -17.52 -12.14 13.13
CA THR A 9 -18.88 -11.62 13.23
C THR A 9 -19.52 -11.99 14.56
N ASN A 10 -19.27 -13.20 15.07
CA ASN A 10 -19.90 -13.68 16.29
C ASN A 10 -19.20 -13.22 17.59
N SER A 11 -17.90 -12.89 17.51
CA SER A 11 -17.13 -12.38 18.67
C SER A 11 -17.07 -10.85 18.74
N GLY A 12 -17.42 -10.15 17.65
CA GLY A 12 -17.26 -8.70 17.52
C GLY A 12 -15.81 -8.24 17.59
N ARG A 13 -14.85 -9.15 17.45
CA ARG A 13 -13.41 -8.88 17.53
C ARG A 13 -12.71 -9.42 16.30
N VAL A 14 -11.80 -8.60 15.76
CA VAL A 14 -10.95 -8.95 14.63
C VAL A 14 -9.49 -8.88 15.08
N PRO A 15 -8.82 -10.02 15.31
CA PRO A 15 -7.39 -10.02 15.52
C PRO A 15 -6.67 -9.70 14.20
N ILE A 16 -5.81 -8.69 14.22
CA ILE A 16 -4.95 -8.31 13.10
C ILE A 16 -3.51 -8.42 13.60
N GLU A 17 -2.80 -9.45 13.17
CA GLU A 17 -1.42 -9.74 13.62
C GLU A 17 -0.37 -9.35 12.58
N ASP A 18 -0.74 -9.33 11.30
CA ASP A 18 0.23 -9.16 10.20
C ASP A 18 0.55 -7.70 9.85
N ILE A 19 0.00 -6.74 10.59
CA ILE A 19 0.15 -5.30 10.29
C ILE A 19 0.49 -4.56 11.58
N GLY A 20 1.50 -3.70 11.51
CA GLY A 20 1.90 -2.84 12.63
C GLY A 20 0.78 -1.90 13.05
N SER A 21 0.68 -1.60 14.35
CA SER A 21 -0.38 -0.75 14.90
C SER A 21 -0.43 0.64 14.25
N GLU A 22 0.74 1.21 13.96
CA GLU A 22 0.85 2.53 13.32
C GLU A 22 0.32 2.53 11.88
N ILE A 23 0.60 1.46 11.11
CA ILE A 23 0.06 1.29 9.75
C ILE A 23 -1.45 1.15 9.78
N LEU A 24 -1.97 0.33 10.72
CA LEU A 24 -3.40 0.14 10.87
C LEU A 24 -4.11 1.43 11.26
N GLU A 25 -3.51 2.24 12.14
CA GLU A 25 -4.03 3.55 12.52
C GLU A 25 -4.13 4.49 11.31
N GLN A 26 -3.07 4.59 10.50
CA GLN A 26 -3.08 5.42 9.29
C GLN A 26 -4.07 4.89 8.24
N LEU A 27 -4.20 3.56 8.11
CA LEU A 27 -5.18 2.93 7.26
C LEU A 27 -6.61 3.32 7.67
N LEU A 28 -6.93 3.22 8.97
CA LEU A 28 -8.22 3.65 9.51
C LEU A 28 -8.43 5.14 9.31
N HIS A 29 -7.42 5.97 9.56
CA HIS A 29 -7.49 7.41 9.30
C HIS A 29 -7.88 7.69 7.85
N PHE A 30 -7.27 7.00 6.88
CA PHE A 30 -7.66 7.11 5.48
C PHE A 30 -9.10 6.65 5.23
N ILE A 31 -9.54 5.52 5.81
CA ILE A 31 -10.91 5.02 5.64
C ILE A 31 -11.94 6.05 6.14
N TYR A 32 -11.65 6.74 7.24
CA TYR A 32 -12.57 7.71 7.84
C TYR A 32 -12.50 9.12 7.22
N THR A 33 -11.34 9.52 6.70
CA THR A 33 -11.11 10.90 6.23
C THR A 33 -10.90 11.03 4.71
N GLY A 34 -10.64 9.91 4.04
CA GLY A 34 -10.25 9.84 2.63
C GLY A 34 -8.87 10.43 2.33
N ASN A 35 -8.07 10.80 3.34
CA ASN A 35 -6.84 11.54 3.15
C ASN A 35 -5.68 11.01 4.00
N LEU A 36 -4.46 11.15 3.47
CA LEU A 36 -3.20 10.89 4.16
C LEU A 36 -2.25 12.06 3.93
N THR A 37 -1.40 12.33 4.92
CA THR A 37 -0.35 13.33 4.76
C THR A 37 0.77 12.81 3.88
N THR A 38 1.47 13.71 3.20
CA THR A 38 2.65 13.36 2.39
C THR A 38 3.74 12.73 3.24
N ALA A 39 3.96 13.25 4.45
CA ALA A 39 4.92 12.70 5.41
C ALA A 39 4.62 11.23 5.76
N THR A 40 3.34 10.89 5.97
CA THR A 40 2.92 9.49 6.19
C THR A 40 3.25 8.61 4.99
N MET A 41 3.00 9.10 3.77
CA MET A 41 3.26 8.35 2.54
C MET A 41 4.75 8.15 2.25
N GLU A 42 5.60 9.10 2.64
CA GLU A 42 7.06 8.98 2.55
C GLU A 42 7.61 7.96 3.55
N SER A 43 7.12 8.00 4.78
CA SER A 43 7.58 7.10 5.85
C SER A 43 7.06 5.67 5.66
N MET A 44 5.78 5.52 5.31
CA MET A 44 5.04 4.25 5.43
C MET A 44 4.35 3.80 4.13
N GLY A 45 4.61 4.45 3.00
CA GLY A 45 3.85 4.24 1.76
C GLY A 45 3.86 2.80 1.23
N ALA A 46 4.97 2.08 1.41
CA ALA A 46 5.10 0.69 0.98
C ALA A 46 4.23 -0.26 1.83
N GLU A 47 4.27 -0.10 3.15
CA GLU A 47 3.47 -0.89 4.08
C GLU A 47 1.98 -0.57 3.95
N LEU A 48 1.64 0.71 3.76
CA LEU A 48 0.26 1.15 3.48
C LEU A 48 -0.26 0.57 2.16
N TYR A 49 0.57 0.44 1.13
CA TYR A 49 0.18 -0.20 -0.12
C TYR A 49 -0.13 -1.69 0.06
N ILE A 50 0.71 -2.41 0.82
CA ILE A 50 0.48 -3.83 1.14
C ILE A 50 -0.80 -3.99 1.96
N ALA A 51 -1.00 -3.14 2.97
CA ALA A 51 -2.22 -3.13 3.78
C ALA A 51 -3.46 -2.79 2.94
N ALA A 52 -3.39 -1.79 2.06
CA ALA A 52 -4.47 -1.40 1.18
C ALA A 52 -4.87 -2.53 0.22
N ASP A 53 -3.90 -3.28 -0.31
CA ASP A 53 -4.17 -4.45 -1.13
C ASP A 53 -4.86 -5.56 -0.33
N LYS A 54 -4.38 -5.84 0.90
CA LYS A 54 -4.95 -6.85 1.80
C LYS A 54 -6.41 -6.56 2.16
N PHE A 55 -6.71 -5.31 2.52
CA PHE A 55 -8.07 -4.88 2.87
C PHE A 55 -8.92 -4.47 1.67
N ARG A 56 -8.38 -4.58 0.45
CA ARG A 56 -9.02 -4.23 -0.83
C ARG A 56 -9.51 -2.78 -0.91
N ILE A 57 -8.73 -1.85 -0.37
CA ILE A 57 -8.99 -0.40 -0.44
C ILE A 57 -8.32 0.13 -1.71
N MET A 58 -9.02 0.03 -2.85
CA MET A 58 -8.45 0.32 -4.17
C MET A 58 -7.99 1.78 -4.33
N GLU A 59 -8.71 2.73 -3.73
CA GLU A 59 -8.36 4.16 -3.79
C GLU A 59 -7.00 4.43 -3.13
N LEU A 60 -6.79 3.86 -1.93
CA LEU A 60 -5.51 3.96 -1.25
C LEU A 60 -4.42 3.23 -2.02
N LYS A 61 -4.70 2.02 -2.52
CA LYS A 61 -3.73 1.25 -3.31
C LYS A 61 -3.22 2.06 -4.50
N SER A 62 -4.12 2.59 -5.33
CA SER A 62 -3.77 3.39 -6.50
C SER A 62 -3.07 4.72 -6.13
N GLY A 63 -3.48 5.34 -5.02
CA GLY A 63 -2.85 6.55 -4.51
C GLY A 63 -1.41 6.32 -4.06
N SER A 64 -1.18 5.29 -3.25
CA SER A 64 0.15 4.87 -2.77
C SER A 64 1.04 4.41 -3.92
N GLU A 65 0.48 3.70 -4.90
CA GLU A 65 1.18 3.29 -6.13
C GLU A 65 1.73 4.50 -6.90
N THR A 66 0.86 5.47 -7.17
CA THR A 66 1.23 6.70 -7.88
C THR A 66 2.27 7.50 -7.10
N PHE A 67 2.12 7.57 -5.77
CA PHE A 67 3.07 8.26 -4.90
C PHE A 67 4.45 7.60 -4.92
N MET A 68 4.52 6.28 -4.80
CA MET A 68 5.77 5.52 -4.81
C MET A 68 6.45 5.55 -6.18
N LEU A 69 5.69 5.52 -7.29
CA LEU A 69 6.23 5.72 -8.64
C LEU A 69 6.87 7.11 -8.80
N ARG A 70 6.35 8.14 -8.13
CA ARG A 70 6.95 9.48 -8.11
C ARG A 70 8.16 9.57 -7.20
N HIS A 71 8.21 8.82 -6.11
CA HIS A 71 9.31 8.83 -5.15
C HIS A 71 10.03 7.47 -5.11
N LEU A 72 10.48 7.00 -6.28
CA LEU A 72 11.10 5.68 -6.41
C LEU A 72 12.33 5.53 -5.50
N SER A 73 12.34 4.43 -4.76
CA SER A 73 13.43 3.94 -3.93
C SER A 73 13.66 2.46 -4.25
N PRO A 74 14.86 1.91 -3.99
CA PRO A 74 15.11 0.50 -4.22
C PRO A 74 14.11 -0.41 -3.48
N HIS A 75 13.69 0.00 -2.28
CA HIS A 75 12.74 -0.73 -1.46
C HIS A 75 11.32 -0.70 -2.04
N ASN A 76 10.81 0.48 -2.40
CA ASN A 76 9.44 0.56 -2.93
C ASN A 76 9.31 -0.05 -4.33
N CYS A 77 10.37 -0.04 -5.14
CA CYS A 77 10.37 -0.68 -6.45
C CYS A 77 10.17 -2.19 -6.32
N VAL A 78 10.84 -2.83 -5.35
CA VAL A 78 10.65 -4.27 -5.07
C VAL A 78 9.22 -4.55 -4.64
N VAL A 79 8.66 -3.73 -3.74
CA VAL A 79 7.28 -3.88 -3.28
C VAL A 79 6.28 -3.75 -4.43
N LEU A 80 6.45 -2.74 -5.29
CA LEU A 80 5.61 -2.53 -6.46
C LEU A 80 5.69 -3.67 -7.49
N VAL A 81 6.89 -4.26 -7.68
CA VAL A 81 7.08 -5.38 -8.62
C VAL A 81 6.47 -6.67 -8.06
N LEU A 82 6.58 -6.92 -6.75
CA LEU A 82 6.07 -8.13 -6.12
C LEU A 82 4.54 -8.12 -5.94
N HIS A 83 3.97 -6.98 -5.56
CA HIS A 83 2.54 -6.82 -5.26
C HIS A 83 1.74 -6.16 -6.39
N GLY A 84 2.43 -5.69 -7.43
CA GLY A 84 1.81 -5.19 -8.65
C GLY A 84 1.07 -6.31 -9.38
N TYR A 85 -0.13 -6.02 -9.87
CA TYR A 85 -0.82 -6.96 -10.75
C TYR A 85 -0.01 -7.16 -12.04
N PRO A 86 -0.02 -8.36 -12.63
CA PRO A 86 0.75 -8.65 -13.85
C PRO A 86 0.44 -7.70 -15.02
N SER A 87 -0.75 -7.09 -15.05
CA SER A 87 -1.14 -6.08 -16.03
C SER A 87 -0.38 -4.74 -15.91
N ASN A 88 0.13 -4.40 -14.72
CA ASN A 88 0.91 -3.19 -14.46
C ASN A 88 2.42 -3.47 -14.41
N LEU A 89 2.85 -4.75 -14.49
CA LEU A 89 4.25 -5.10 -14.28
C LEU A 89 5.19 -4.48 -15.33
N ASP A 90 4.77 -4.43 -16.59
CA ASP A 90 5.58 -3.85 -17.68
C ASP A 90 5.80 -2.35 -17.51
N SER A 91 4.77 -1.60 -17.10
CA SER A 91 4.87 -0.15 -16.87
C SER A 91 5.66 0.17 -15.60
N HIS A 92 5.53 -0.64 -14.55
CA HIS A 92 6.26 -0.47 -13.29
C HIS A 92 7.74 -0.79 -13.44
N TRP A 93 8.05 -1.90 -14.11
CA TRP A 93 9.42 -2.28 -14.43
C TRP A 93 10.12 -1.23 -15.29
N ALA A 94 9.43 -0.71 -16.33
CA ALA A 94 9.96 0.35 -17.18
C ALA A 94 10.27 1.62 -16.36
N ASN A 95 9.34 2.07 -15.50
CA ASN A 95 9.53 3.25 -14.66
C ASN A 95 10.70 3.10 -13.66
N CYS A 96 10.80 1.94 -12.99
CA CYS A 96 11.93 1.66 -12.10
C CYS A 96 13.27 1.67 -12.84
N LYS A 97 13.31 1.15 -14.07
CA LYS A 97 14.54 1.06 -14.87
C LYS A 97 14.99 2.43 -15.38
N ILE A 98 14.07 3.27 -15.85
CA ILE A 98 14.37 4.64 -16.32
C ILE A 98 14.93 5.48 -15.17
N ARG A 99 14.26 5.49 -14.01
CA ARG A 99 14.68 6.29 -12.85
C ARG A 99 16.04 5.86 -12.28
N LYS A 100 16.36 4.56 -12.34
CA LYS A 100 17.69 4.07 -11.92
C LYS A 100 18.81 4.66 -12.76
N ALA A 101 18.58 4.94 -14.05
CA ALA A 101 19.57 5.56 -14.91
C ALA A 101 19.79 7.04 -14.55
N ASP A 102 18.72 7.75 -14.19
CA ASP A 102 18.76 9.17 -13.81
C ASP A 102 19.49 9.40 -12.46
N ASN A 103 19.42 8.44 -11.53
CA ASN A 103 20.05 8.52 -10.20
C ASN A 103 21.51 8.02 -10.13
N SER A 104 22.11 7.64 -11.26
CA SER A 104 23.48 7.14 -11.37
C SER A 104 24.49 8.13 -11.97
N THR A 105 24.16 9.43 -11.97
CA THR A 105 25.05 10.55 -12.31
C THR A 105 25.23 11.44 -11.08
#